data_AF-A0A6M4YMQ9-F1
#
_entry.id   AF-A0A6M4YMQ9-F1
#
_cell.length_a   1.000
_cell.length_b   1.000
_cell.length_c   1.000
_cell.angle_alpha   90.00
_cell.angle_beta   90.00
_cell.angle_gamma   90.00
#
_symmetry.space_group_name_H-M   'P 1'
#
loop_
_entity.id
_entity.type
_entity.pdbx_description
1 polymer ?
#
loop_
_entity_poly.entity_id
_entity_poly.type
_entity_poly.pdbx_seq_one_letter_code
_entity_poly.pdbx_strand_id
1 'polypeptide(L)'
;MKLVFLIGLCWMLAAPVQADSLPPQRAPLVADEGLQGHSEYLNGRLALGQFDAMDALLESLAVGQREYLLYQLLSGLKSSDAPSPALLAWVRKQAAKAPQWLVEGEVDGFLVQLPAYDFAAEARLVLNHWQQLAWQDNYRQLLEQNRFDYKQVYYSRNPELARQQQALLTVLDDQPTPVLRREADRLASLNLFLPDNQLLLHLIERTGDTALYLKLWRQPVDHDSLTALHSIPRFHTGQEASDLLIAASRNGRLMIPALQQLSRLSPLPDGAQQYLLAELGKHQYGGLVAGLLLQMDEPRLLGQLADRLTRQERRHASSVMLPDTGTPDARPGL
;
A
#
# COMPACT_ATOMS: atom_id res chain seq x y z
N MET A 1 -36.42 -42.67 -5.18
CA MET A 1 -36.83 -41.72 -4.12
C MET A 1 -35.69 -40.75 -3.89
N LYS A 2 -36.02 -39.45 -3.90
CA LYS A 2 -35.11 -38.29 -3.88
C LYS A 2 -34.79 -37.89 -2.43
N LEU A 3 -33.56 -37.45 -2.16
CA LEU A 3 -33.12 -36.62 -1.03
C LEU A 3 -31.72 -36.09 -1.43
N VAL A 4 -31.61 -35.05 -2.27
CA VAL A 4 -31.57 -33.63 -1.89
C VAL A 4 -30.78 -33.39 -0.61
N PHE A 5 -29.46 -33.20 -0.77
CA PHE A 5 -28.61 -32.56 0.24
C PHE A 5 -28.54 -31.07 -0.08
N LEU A 6 -29.16 -30.28 0.80
CA LEU A 6 -29.26 -28.83 0.74
C LEU A 6 -28.81 -28.32 2.12
N ILE A 7 -27.53 -27.98 2.24
CA ILE A 7 -26.95 -27.23 3.37
C ILE A 7 -25.87 -26.38 2.71
N GLY A 8 -25.87 -25.06 2.75
CA GLY A 8 -26.44 -24.15 3.73
C GLY A 8 -25.40 -23.04 3.84
N LEU A 9 -25.67 -21.96 3.12
CA LEU A 9 -24.87 -20.75 2.97
C LEU A 9 -24.52 -20.16 4.35
N CYS A 10 -23.29 -20.34 4.82
CA CYS A 10 -22.79 -19.60 5.99
C CYS A 10 -21.95 -18.42 5.48
N TRP A 11 -22.59 -17.27 5.40
CA TRP A 11 -21.93 -15.97 5.25
C TRP A 11 -21.02 -15.72 6.45
N MET A 12 -19.71 -15.79 6.23
CA MET A 12 -18.73 -15.15 7.11
C MET A 12 -18.81 -13.64 6.88
N LEU A 13 -19.69 -12.97 7.62
CA LEU A 13 -19.53 -11.56 7.94
C LEU A 13 -18.31 -11.46 8.86
N ALA A 14 -17.13 -11.24 8.27
CA ALA A 14 -15.97 -10.76 8.99
C ALA A 14 -16.30 -9.35 9.49
N ALA A 15 -16.76 -9.26 10.73
CA ALA A 15 -16.77 -8.00 11.45
C ALA A 15 -15.33 -7.46 11.50
N PRO A 16 -15.10 -6.15 11.29
CA PRO A 16 -13.78 -5.59 11.49
C PRO A 16 -13.39 -5.85 12.94
N VAL A 17 -12.26 -6.54 13.14
CA VAL A 17 -11.58 -6.56 14.43
C VAL A 17 -11.13 -5.13 14.66
N GLN A 18 -11.98 -4.34 15.32
CA GLN A 18 -11.55 -3.14 16.00
C GLN A 18 -10.58 -3.63 17.08
N ALA A 19 -9.28 -3.39 16.84
CA ALA A 19 -8.31 -3.47 17.90
C ALA A 19 -8.78 -2.50 18.98
N ASP A 20 -9.27 -3.05 20.08
CA ASP A 20 -9.71 -2.27 21.21
C ASP A 20 -8.58 -1.32 21.61
N SER A 21 -8.93 -0.05 21.73
CA SER A 21 -8.02 1.00 22.15
C SER A 21 -7.33 0.59 23.46
N LEU A 22 -6.00 0.69 23.49
CA LEU A 22 -5.19 0.59 24.70
C LEU A 22 -5.91 1.29 25.86
N PRO A 23 -6.08 0.64 27.03
CA PRO A 23 -6.79 1.23 28.15
C PRO A 23 -6.21 2.62 28.49
N PRO A 24 -7.07 3.57 28.88
CA PRO A 24 -6.66 4.96 29.10
C PRO A 24 -5.52 5.05 30.11
N GLN A 25 -4.58 5.96 29.84
CA GLN A 25 -3.39 6.24 30.66
C GLN A 25 -3.78 6.28 32.14
N ARG A 26 -3.39 5.24 32.89
CA ARG A 26 -3.58 5.18 34.34
C ARG A 26 -2.82 6.34 34.96
N ALA A 27 -3.46 7.08 35.85
CA ALA A 27 -2.78 8.04 36.74
C ALA A 27 -1.56 7.36 37.37
N PRO A 28 -0.46 8.09 37.66
CA PRO A 28 0.76 7.49 38.18
C PRO A 28 0.41 6.62 39.40
N LEU A 29 0.66 5.32 39.28
CA LEU A 29 0.47 4.31 40.32
C LEU A 29 1.48 4.48 41.48
N VAL A 30 2.39 5.44 41.36
CA VAL A 30 3.45 5.78 42.31
C VAL A 30 3.15 7.15 42.90
N ALA A 31 3.30 7.30 44.23
CA ALA A 31 3.23 8.59 44.88
C ALA A 31 4.38 9.51 44.41
N ASP A 32 4.07 10.78 44.17
CA ASP A 32 4.95 11.75 43.49
C ASP A 32 6.13 12.26 44.36
N GLU A 33 6.24 11.78 45.60
CA GLU A 33 7.22 12.28 46.58
C GLU A 33 8.66 12.04 46.10
N GLY A 34 9.36 13.12 45.74
CA GLY A 34 10.77 13.11 45.34
C GLY A 34 11.07 12.62 43.91
N LEU A 35 10.06 12.21 43.14
CA LEU A 35 10.26 11.69 41.77
C LEU A 35 10.76 12.75 40.80
N GLN A 36 10.33 14.00 40.95
CA GLN A 36 10.76 15.09 40.07
C GLN A 36 12.28 15.31 40.16
N GLY A 37 12.86 15.32 41.37
CA GLY A 37 14.31 15.47 41.55
C GLY A 37 15.10 14.31 40.96
N HIS A 38 14.58 13.08 41.07
CA HIS A 38 15.18 11.92 40.41
C HIS A 38 15.09 12.01 38.88
N SER A 39 13.97 12.48 38.34
CA SER A 39 13.80 12.68 36.89
C SER A 39 14.77 13.73 36.35
N GLU A 40 14.90 14.88 37.03
CA GLU A 40 15.85 15.94 36.67
C GLU A 40 17.30 15.43 36.71
N TYR A 41 17.67 14.68 37.75
CA TYR A 41 18.98 14.04 37.85
C TYR A 41 19.23 13.08 36.67
N LEU A 42 18.27 12.21 36.38
CA LEU A 42 18.38 11.23 35.30
C LEU A 42 18.51 11.89 33.94
N ASN A 43 17.73 12.95 33.66
CA ASN A 43 17.84 13.72 32.42
C ASN A 43 19.20 14.43 32.30
N GLY A 44 19.72 14.99 33.40
CA GLY A 44 21.06 15.57 33.43
C GLY A 44 22.16 14.55 33.13
N ARG A 45 22.06 13.34 33.70
CA ARG A 45 23.01 12.25 33.44
C ARG A 45 22.90 11.68 32.02
N LEU A 46 21.67 11.59 31.50
CA LEU A 46 21.40 11.18 30.12
C LEU A 46 22.11 12.10 29.11
N ALA A 47 21.98 13.42 29.30
CA ALA A 47 22.62 14.42 28.45
C ALA A 47 24.16 14.34 28.50
N LEU A 48 24.72 13.94 29.65
CA LEU A 48 26.16 13.75 29.84
C LEU A 48 26.66 12.35 29.43
N GLY A 49 25.78 11.44 29.02
CA GLY A 49 26.13 10.04 28.69
C GLY A 49 26.60 9.22 29.90
N GLN A 50 26.20 9.59 31.12
CA GLN A 50 26.65 8.98 32.37
C GLN A 50 25.71 7.83 32.79
N PHE A 51 25.64 6.79 31.95
CA PHE A 51 24.69 5.68 32.10
C PHE A 51 24.91 4.84 33.36
N ASP A 52 26.15 4.66 33.83
CA ASP A 52 26.43 3.93 35.06
C ASP A 52 25.86 4.67 36.29
N ALA A 53 25.92 6.00 36.30
CA ALA A 53 25.34 6.82 37.37
C ALA A 53 23.80 6.81 37.34
N MET A 54 23.20 6.63 36.16
CA MET A 54 21.75 6.42 36.02
C MET A 54 21.35 5.05 36.56
N ASP A 55 22.05 4.00 36.16
CA ASP A 55 21.79 2.62 36.60
C ASP A 55 21.94 2.52 38.14
N ALA A 56 22.96 3.15 38.73
CA ALA A 56 23.15 3.18 40.19
C ALA A 56 21.99 3.85 40.94
N LEU A 57 21.47 4.98 40.44
CA LEU A 57 20.28 5.61 41.03
C LEU A 57 19.07 4.68 40.88
N LEU A 58 18.82 4.17 39.67
CA LEU A 58 17.68 3.31 39.37
C LEU A 58 17.66 2.03 40.23
N GLU A 59 18.82 1.43 40.51
CA GLU A 59 18.94 0.25 41.37
C GLU A 59 18.64 0.53 42.85
N SER A 60 18.83 1.78 43.29
CA SER A 60 18.53 2.19 44.67
C SER A 60 17.04 2.43 44.94
N LEU A 61 16.24 2.62 43.89
CA LEU A 61 14.82 2.95 43.99
C LEU A 61 13.94 1.71 44.17
N ALA A 62 12.77 1.92 44.79
CA ALA A 62 11.72 0.90 44.81
C ALA A 62 11.30 0.53 43.38
N VAL A 63 10.94 -0.73 43.15
CA VAL A 63 10.61 -1.28 41.82
C VAL A 63 9.64 -0.38 41.05
N GLY A 64 8.58 0.10 41.73
CA GLY A 64 7.59 0.92 41.08
C GLY A 64 8.07 2.31 40.65
N GLN A 65 8.86 2.98 41.50
CA GLN A 65 9.49 4.26 41.17
C GLN A 65 10.49 4.11 40.02
N ARG A 66 11.31 3.06 40.06
CA ARG A 66 12.30 2.74 39.04
C ARG A 66 11.65 2.53 37.66
N GLU A 67 10.61 1.70 37.59
CA GLU A 67 9.95 1.37 36.31
C GLU A 67 9.16 2.55 35.76
N TYR A 68 8.52 3.35 36.62
CA TYR A 68 7.90 4.61 36.23
C TYR A 68 8.90 5.59 35.62
N LEU A 69 10.03 5.83 36.30
CA LEU A 69 11.06 6.75 35.80
C LEU A 69 11.66 6.24 34.49
N LEU A 70 11.96 4.93 34.38
CA LEU A 70 12.41 4.34 33.12
C LEU A 70 11.41 4.56 31.99
N TYR A 71 10.13 4.33 32.25
CA TYR A 71 9.05 4.54 31.29
C TYR A 71 8.98 5.99 30.80
N GLN A 72 9.06 6.96 31.72
CA GLN A 72 9.07 8.39 31.37
C GLN A 72 10.30 8.77 30.55
N LEU A 73 11.49 8.33 30.98
CA LEU A 73 12.76 8.66 30.34
C LEU A 73 12.81 8.13 28.90
N LEU A 74 12.40 6.87 28.70
CA LEU A 74 12.33 6.25 27.38
C LEU A 74 11.23 6.85 26.51
N SER A 75 10.09 7.25 27.10
CA SER A 75 9.05 7.96 26.37
C SER A 75 9.55 9.31 25.83
N GLY A 76 10.37 10.03 26.60
CA GLY A 76 10.99 11.28 26.16
C GLY A 76 12.00 11.11 25.02
N LEU A 77 12.59 9.92 24.87
CA LEU A 77 13.56 9.62 23.80
C LEU A 77 12.90 9.29 22.45
N LYS A 78 11.58 9.08 22.39
CA LYS A 78 10.88 8.72 21.13
C LYS A 78 10.98 9.77 20.03
N SER A 79 11.16 11.03 20.41
CA SER A 79 11.33 12.17 19.51
C SER A 79 12.76 12.65 19.41
N SER A 80 13.73 11.87 19.89
CA SER A 80 15.14 12.23 19.84
C SER A 80 15.78 11.80 18.53
N ASP A 81 16.71 12.62 18.05
CA ASP A 81 17.49 12.36 16.84
C ASP A 81 18.49 11.19 17.03
N ALA A 82 19.39 11.03 16.07
CA ALA A 82 20.36 9.94 16.04
C ALA A 82 21.12 9.76 17.37
N PRO A 83 21.11 8.55 17.95
CA PRO A 83 21.67 8.30 19.28
C PRO A 83 23.19 8.21 19.25
N SER A 84 23.83 8.52 20.38
CA SER A 84 25.23 8.14 20.60
C SER A 84 25.35 6.61 20.75
N PRO A 85 26.51 5.99 20.42
CA PRO A 85 26.69 4.54 20.57
C PRO A 85 26.45 4.05 22.00
N ALA A 86 26.83 4.85 23.01
CA ALA A 86 26.63 4.52 24.41
C ALA A 86 25.14 4.57 24.81
N LEU A 87 24.39 5.59 24.32
CA LEU A 87 22.95 5.67 24.53
C LEU A 87 22.22 4.50 23.88
N LEU A 88 22.58 4.16 22.64
CA LEU A 88 22.02 3.02 21.93
C LEU A 88 22.24 1.71 22.70
N ALA A 89 23.44 1.51 23.25
CA ALA A 89 23.75 0.32 24.05
C ALA A 89 22.93 0.28 25.35
N TRP A 90 22.78 1.42 26.03
CA TRP A 90 21.99 1.52 27.25
C TRP A 90 20.50 1.23 27.00
N VAL A 91 19.89 1.82 25.95
CA VAL A 91 18.49 1.55 25.60
C VAL A 91 18.28 0.08 25.21
N ARG A 92 19.22 -0.54 24.48
CA ARG A 92 19.19 -1.99 24.20
C ARG A 92 19.19 -2.84 25.48
N LYS A 93 19.99 -2.46 26.47
CA LYS A 93 20.01 -3.12 27.79
C LYS A 93 18.65 -3.01 28.48
N GLN A 94 17.97 -1.86 28.40
CA GLN A 94 16.63 -1.70 28.98
C GLN A 94 15.55 -2.49 28.20
N ALA A 95 15.60 -2.51 26.87
CA ALA A 95 14.66 -3.26 26.01
C ALA A 95 14.69 -4.79 26.23
N ALA A 96 15.80 -5.31 26.73
CA ALA A 96 16.02 -6.72 27.04
C ALA A 96 15.52 -7.12 28.44
N LYS A 97 15.21 -6.17 29.32
CA LYS A 97 14.68 -6.45 30.67
C LYS A 97 13.17 -6.72 30.60
N ALA A 98 12.68 -7.51 31.56
CA ALA A 98 11.25 -7.69 31.78
C ALA A 98 10.77 -6.76 32.91
N PRO A 99 9.65 -6.05 32.73
CA PRO A 99 9.02 -5.33 33.83
C PRO A 99 8.65 -6.28 34.99
N GLN A 100 8.86 -5.82 36.22
CA GLN A 100 8.63 -6.60 37.43
C GLN A 100 7.37 -6.16 38.16
N TRP A 101 6.92 -4.91 37.99
CA TRP A 101 5.68 -4.46 38.60
C TRP A 101 4.49 -4.79 37.71
N LEU A 102 3.73 -5.82 38.11
CA LEU A 102 2.54 -6.27 37.41
C LEU A 102 1.27 -5.79 38.14
N VAL A 103 0.25 -5.46 37.36
CA VAL A 103 -1.08 -5.06 37.82
C VAL A 103 -2.11 -5.89 37.07
N GLU A 104 -3.15 -6.30 37.80
CA GLU A 104 -4.27 -7.03 37.21
C GLU A 104 -5.10 -6.09 36.31
N GLY A 105 -5.48 -6.59 35.15
CA GLY A 105 -6.36 -5.91 34.20
C GLY A 105 -7.27 -6.91 33.51
N GLU A 106 -8.32 -6.43 32.89
CA GLU A 106 -9.22 -7.24 32.07
C GLU A 106 -8.97 -6.91 30.60
N VAL A 107 -8.68 -7.93 29.79
CA VAL A 107 -8.52 -7.82 28.34
C VAL A 107 -9.41 -8.89 27.70
N ASP A 108 -10.33 -8.46 26.83
CA ASP A 108 -11.29 -9.33 26.15
C ASP A 108 -12.12 -10.24 27.09
N GLY A 109 -12.45 -9.75 28.29
CA GLY A 109 -13.20 -10.50 29.30
C GLY A 109 -12.37 -11.47 30.15
N PHE A 110 -11.04 -11.49 29.97
CA PHE A 110 -10.12 -12.31 30.74
C PHE A 110 -9.25 -11.47 31.68
N LEU A 111 -9.08 -11.96 32.91
CA LEU A 111 -8.18 -11.35 33.88
C LEU A 111 -6.73 -11.69 33.51
N VAL A 112 -5.95 -10.67 33.19
CA VAL A 112 -4.54 -10.76 32.78
C VAL A 112 -3.66 -9.91 33.69
N GLN A 113 -2.42 -10.34 33.88
CA GLN A 113 -1.39 -9.55 34.56
C GLN A 113 -0.60 -8.78 33.51
N LEU A 114 -0.62 -7.46 33.60
CA LEU A 114 0.07 -6.56 32.69
C LEU A 114 1.09 -5.72 33.46
N PRO A 115 2.20 -5.32 32.83
CA PRO A 115 3.14 -4.40 33.45
C PRO A 115 2.44 -3.07 33.79
N ALA A 116 2.67 -2.56 35.00
CA ALA A 116 2.23 -1.23 35.42
C ALA A 116 2.82 -0.15 34.49
N TYR A 117 4.10 -0.32 34.14
CA TYR A 117 4.84 0.52 33.21
C TYR A 117 5.71 -0.35 32.31
N ASP A 118 5.35 -0.44 31.02
CA ASP A 118 6.11 -1.26 30.06
C ASP A 118 7.30 -0.50 29.48
N PHE A 119 8.29 -0.20 30.33
CA PHE A 119 9.50 0.50 29.90
C PHE A 119 10.28 -0.30 28.84
N ALA A 120 10.18 -1.63 28.85
CA ALA A 120 10.87 -2.48 27.88
C ALA A 120 10.26 -2.32 26.47
N ALA A 121 8.93 -2.26 26.35
CA ALA A 121 8.26 -1.92 25.10
C ALA A 121 8.64 -0.51 24.64
N GLU A 122 8.70 0.47 25.56
CA GLU A 122 9.10 1.83 25.20
C GLU A 122 10.52 1.91 24.65
N ALA A 123 11.46 1.20 25.26
CA ALA A 123 12.81 1.09 24.74
C ALA A 123 12.84 0.51 23.32
N ARG A 124 12.01 -0.50 23.02
CA ARG A 124 11.92 -1.09 21.67
C ARG A 124 11.36 -0.09 20.66
N LEU A 125 10.37 0.72 21.03
CA LEU A 125 9.84 1.78 20.17
C LEU A 125 10.92 2.82 19.85
N VAL A 126 11.69 3.25 20.84
CA VAL A 126 12.83 4.16 20.64
C VAL A 126 13.87 3.55 19.69
N LEU A 127 14.25 2.29 19.90
CA LEU A 127 15.20 1.60 19.02
C LEU A 127 14.68 1.49 17.58
N ASN A 128 13.39 1.21 17.41
CA ASN A 128 12.76 1.14 16.09
C ASN A 128 12.80 2.50 15.39
N HIS A 129 12.51 3.59 16.12
CA HIS A 129 12.58 4.95 15.60
C HIS A 129 14.01 5.31 15.14
N TRP A 130 15.02 5.08 15.99
CA TRP A 130 16.40 5.35 15.62
C TRP A 130 16.90 4.48 14.45
N GLN A 131 16.45 3.23 14.36
CA GLN A 131 16.75 2.37 13.22
C GLN A 131 16.14 2.92 11.93
N GLN A 132 14.92 3.47 12.00
CA GLN A 132 14.27 4.14 10.88
C GLN A 132 15.09 5.36 10.42
N LEU A 133 15.49 6.24 11.34
CA LEU A 133 16.34 7.39 11.04
C LEU A 133 17.68 6.99 10.41
N ALA A 134 18.33 5.96 10.94
CA ALA A 134 19.59 5.45 10.41
C ALA A 134 19.45 4.94 8.96
N TRP A 135 18.33 4.27 8.63
CA TRP A 135 18.05 3.89 7.24
C TRP A 135 17.78 5.12 6.37
N GLN A 136 17.03 6.09 6.86
CA GLN A 136 16.74 7.31 6.10
C GLN A 136 18.03 8.07 5.74
N ASP A 137 18.92 8.28 6.70
CA ASP A 137 20.21 8.93 6.48
C ASP A 137 21.08 8.14 5.48
N ASN A 138 21.15 6.82 5.64
CA ASN A 138 21.91 5.96 4.74
C ASN A 138 21.36 6.04 3.30
N TYR A 139 20.04 5.94 3.13
CA TYR A 139 19.40 5.98 1.82
C TYR A 139 19.57 7.34 1.16
N ARG A 140 19.48 8.44 1.92
CA ARG A 140 19.73 9.80 1.42
C ARG A 140 21.13 9.89 0.81
N GLN A 141 22.15 9.45 1.55
CA GLN A 141 23.52 9.43 1.06
C GLN A 141 23.70 8.53 -0.17
N LEU A 142 23.09 7.34 -0.19
CA LEU A 142 23.17 6.42 -1.33
C LEU A 142 22.48 6.97 -2.58
N LEU A 143 21.35 7.66 -2.42
CA LEU A 143 20.62 8.30 -3.53
C LEU A 143 21.39 9.50 -4.09
N GLU A 144 21.96 10.34 -3.23
CA GLU A 144 22.83 11.45 -3.64
C GLU A 144 24.05 10.96 -4.43
N GLN A 145 24.67 9.88 -3.96
CA GLN A 145 25.83 9.25 -4.61
C GLN A 145 25.47 8.38 -5.82
N ASN A 146 24.18 8.23 -6.16
CA ASN A 146 23.72 7.36 -7.24
C ASN A 146 24.12 5.87 -7.06
N ARG A 147 24.22 5.41 -5.81
CA ARG A 147 24.64 4.05 -5.41
C ARG A 147 23.54 3.24 -4.74
N PHE A 148 22.33 3.77 -4.65
CA PHE A 148 21.20 3.07 -4.06
C PHE A 148 20.84 1.81 -4.86
N ASP A 149 20.73 0.67 -4.18
CA ASP A 149 20.38 -0.62 -4.76
C ASP A 149 19.09 -1.16 -4.17
N TYR A 150 18.01 -1.13 -4.95
CA TYR A 150 16.70 -1.64 -4.58
C TYR A 150 16.72 -3.11 -4.15
N LYS A 151 17.64 -3.93 -4.66
CA LYS A 151 17.71 -5.36 -4.31
C LYS A 151 18.07 -5.61 -2.85
N GLN A 152 18.73 -4.65 -2.20
CA GLN A 152 19.07 -4.75 -0.77
C GLN A 152 17.85 -4.60 0.13
N VAL A 153 16.82 -3.91 -0.34
CA VAL A 153 15.55 -3.74 0.36
C VAL A 153 14.57 -4.84 -0.04
N TYR A 154 14.40 -5.07 -1.34
CA TYR A 154 13.33 -5.92 -1.89
C TYR A 154 13.76 -7.37 -2.16
N TYR A 155 14.44 -8.01 -1.20
CA TYR A 155 14.71 -9.44 -1.26
C TYR A 155 13.63 -10.24 -0.52
N SER A 156 13.31 -11.45 -1.00
CA SER A 156 12.14 -12.22 -0.56
C SER A 156 12.10 -12.64 0.92
N ARG A 157 13.22 -12.54 1.65
CA ARG A 157 13.32 -12.97 3.06
C ARG A 157 13.62 -11.79 4.00
N ASN A 158 13.33 -10.56 3.57
CA ASN A 158 13.57 -9.40 4.41
C ASN A 158 12.49 -9.28 5.49
N PRO A 159 12.81 -9.52 6.78
CA PRO A 159 11.83 -9.34 7.86
C PRO A 159 11.51 -7.85 8.07
N GLU A 160 12.39 -6.96 7.62
CA GLU A 160 12.30 -5.51 7.82
C GLU A 160 11.76 -4.76 6.61
N LEU A 161 11.24 -5.47 5.62
CA LEU A 161 10.79 -4.92 4.35
C LEU A 161 9.87 -3.71 4.52
N ALA A 162 8.81 -3.86 5.32
CA ALA A 162 7.82 -2.80 5.52
C ALA A 162 8.46 -1.53 6.13
N ARG A 163 9.35 -1.69 7.12
CA ARG A 163 10.00 -0.55 7.78
C ARG A 163 11.05 0.11 6.89
N GLN A 164 11.84 -0.69 6.18
CA GLN A 164 12.83 -0.19 5.22
C GLN A 164 12.16 0.50 4.04
N GLN A 165 11.05 -0.04 3.54
CA GLN A 165 10.25 0.61 2.51
C GLN A 165 9.69 1.94 3.01
N GLN A 166 9.11 1.99 4.21
CA GLN A 166 8.64 3.25 4.78
C GLN A 166 9.76 4.29 4.90
N ALA A 167 10.95 3.88 5.36
CA ALA A 167 12.12 4.75 5.41
C ALA A 167 12.53 5.26 4.02
N LEU A 168 12.53 4.39 3.00
CA LEU A 168 12.84 4.76 1.62
C LEU A 168 11.82 5.76 1.06
N LEU A 169 10.52 5.52 1.24
CA LEU A 169 9.47 6.43 0.77
C LEU A 169 9.61 7.82 1.39
N THR A 170 9.84 7.89 2.71
CA THR A 170 10.10 9.17 3.39
C THR A 170 11.33 9.88 2.85
N VAL A 171 12.41 9.17 2.50
CA VAL A 171 13.59 9.81 1.90
C VAL A 171 13.30 10.32 0.49
N LEU A 172 12.57 9.54 -0.31
CA LEU A 172 12.12 9.94 -1.65
C LEU A 172 11.21 11.17 -1.60
N ASP A 173 10.50 11.38 -0.49
CA ASP A 173 9.63 12.54 -0.33
C ASP A 173 10.39 13.88 -0.45
N ASP A 174 11.63 13.91 0.02
CA ASP A 174 12.49 15.10 0.04
C ASP A 174 13.44 15.20 -1.17
N GLN A 175 13.49 14.19 -2.04
CA GLN A 175 14.47 14.17 -3.13
C GLN A 175 14.12 15.15 -4.25
N PRO A 176 15.13 15.76 -4.89
CA PRO A 176 14.91 16.65 -6.02
C PRO A 176 14.42 15.87 -7.25
N THR A 177 13.61 16.50 -8.10
CA THR A 177 12.99 15.88 -9.29
C THR A 177 13.98 15.13 -10.21
N PRO A 178 15.21 15.60 -10.47
CA PRO A 178 16.17 14.85 -11.29
C PRO A 178 16.58 13.50 -10.68
N VAL A 179 16.70 13.43 -9.35
CA VAL A 179 17.00 12.18 -8.64
C VAL A 179 15.81 11.23 -8.74
N LEU A 180 14.58 11.74 -8.54
CA LEU A 180 13.36 10.95 -8.66
C LEU A 180 13.17 10.35 -10.05
N ARG A 181 13.41 11.14 -11.12
CA ARG A 181 13.32 10.64 -12.50
C ARG A 181 14.35 9.55 -12.78
N ARG A 182 15.60 9.75 -12.37
CA ARG A 182 16.66 8.74 -12.52
C ARG A 182 16.30 7.44 -11.80
N GLU A 183 15.77 7.53 -10.58
CA GLU A 183 15.34 6.37 -9.83
C GLU A 183 14.09 5.70 -10.42
N ALA A 184 13.17 6.47 -11.02
CA ALA A 184 12.05 5.95 -11.79
C ALA A 184 12.52 5.12 -13.00
N ASP A 185 13.41 5.68 -13.83
CA ASP A 185 14.01 4.98 -14.98
C ASP A 185 14.73 3.69 -14.56
N ARG A 186 15.51 3.78 -13.47
CA ARG A 186 16.21 2.63 -12.90
C ARG A 186 15.22 1.57 -12.44
N LEU A 187 14.20 1.94 -11.67
CA LEU A 187 13.22 1.00 -11.17
C LEU A 187 12.40 0.37 -12.31
N ALA A 188 12.08 1.13 -13.36
CA ALA A 188 11.37 0.64 -14.54
C ALA A 188 12.18 -0.42 -15.30
N SER A 189 13.49 -0.24 -15.43
CA SER A 189 14.39 -1.18 -16.14
C SER A 189 14.75 -2.42 -15.31
N LEU A 190 14.70 -2.34 -13.99
CA LEU A 190 15.01 -3.48 -13.12
C LEU A 190 13.91 -4.55 -13.15
N ASN A 191 14.31 -5.81 -13.35
CA ASN A 191 13.42 -6.95 -13.11
C ASN A 191 13.47 -7.33 -11.62
N LEU A 192 12.66 -6.64 -10.83
CA LEU A 192 12.55 -6.79 -9.38
C LEU A 192 11.11 -7.15 -9.03
N PHE A 193 10.94 -8.17 -8.19
CA PHE A 193 9.65 -8.48 -7.59
C PHE A 193 9.38 -7.50 -6.46
N LEU A 194 8.25 -6.81 -6.52
CA LEU A 194 7.78 -5.92 -5.47
C LEU A 194 6.61 -6.60 -4.75
N PRO A 195 6.57 -6.62 -3.41
CA PRO A 195 5.49 -7.23 -2.64
C PRO A 195 4.17 -6.46 -2.76
N ASP A 196 4.26 -5.15 -2.96
CA ASP A 196 3.19 -4.19 -3.09
C ASP A 196 3.53 -3.16 -4.18
N ASN A 197 2.56 -2.29 -4.49
CA ASN A 197 2.70 -1.29 -5.54
C ASN A 197 3.02 0.12 -5.01
N GLN A 198 3.23 0.29 -3.70
CA GLN A 198 3.38 1.61 -3.08
C GLN A 198 4.60 2.37 -3.63
N LEU A 199 5.74 1.69 -3.78
CA LEU A 199 6.95 2.32 -4.33
C LEU A 199 6.74 2.80 -5.78
N LEU A 200 6.05 2.00 -6.60
CA LEU A 200 5.76 2.38 -8.00
C LEU A 200 4.82 3.59 -8.03
N LEU A 201 3.73 3.54 -7.27
CA LEU A 201 2.77 4.64 -7.18
C LEU A 201 3.48 5.93 -6.72
N HIS A 202 4.28 5.85 -5.66
CA HIS A 202 4.96 7.00 -5.08
C HIS A 202 5.87 7.72 -6.08
N LEU A 203 6.62 6.96 -6.90
CA LEU A 203 7.44 7.55 -7.95
C LEU A 203 6.59 8.06 -9.12
N ILE A 204 5.53 7.36 -9.50
CA ILE A 204 4.59 7.79 -10.55
C ILE A 204 3.96 9.14 -10.20
N GLU A 205 3.48 9.33 -8.97
CA GLU A 205 2.84 10.57 -8.52
C GLU A 205 3.75 11.80 -8.51
N ARG A 206 5.07 11.59 -8.64
CA ARG A 206 6.09 12.64 -8.64
C ARG A 206 6.75 12.83 -10.00
N THR A 207 6.85 11.76 -10.80
CA THR A 207 7.60 11.77 -12.06
C THR A 207 6.73 11.67 -13.30
N GLY A 208 5.58 10.99 -13.22
CA GLY A 208 4.77 10.65 -14.39
C GLY A 208 5.47 9.72 -15.38
N ASP A 209 6.42 8.88 -14.94
CA ASP A 209 7.15 8.00 -15.86
C ASP A 209 6.22 6.91 -16.46
N THR A 210 6.08 6.94 -17.78
CA THR A 210 5.31 5.98 -18.58
C THR A 210 5.80 4.54 -18.38
N ALA A 211 7.11 4.33 -18.23
CA ALA A 211 7.68 3.00 -18.05
C ALA A 211 7.28 2.39 -16.69
N LEU A 212 7.16 3.22 -15.64
CA LEU A 212 6.64 2.78 -14.35
C LEU A 212 5.17 2.41 -14.40
N TYR A 213 4.33 3.18 -15.10
CA TYR A 213 2.93 2.81 -15.34
C TYR A 213 2.83 1.43 -16.02
N LEU A 214 3.58 1.22 -17.10
CA LEU A 214 3.59 -0.05 -17.82
C LEU A 214 4.08 -1.22 -16.95
N LYS A 215 5.02 -0.96 -16.03
CA LYS A 215 5.48 -1.95 -15.07
C LYS A 215 4.39 -2.26 -14.02
N LEU A 216 3.71 -1.23 -13.51
CA LEU A 216 2.61 -1.37 -12.56
C LEU A 216 1.44 -2.19 -13.14
N TRP A 217 1.09 -2.00 -14.41
CA TRP A 217 0.02 -2.79 -15.06
C TRP A 217 0.28 -4.29 -15.14
N ARG A 218 1.54 -4.72 -14.99
CA ARG A 218 1.94 -6.12 -14.98
C ARG A 218 1.94 -6.73 -13.58
N GLN A 219 1.80 -5.91 -12.53
CA GLN A 219 1.70 -6.36 -11.15
C GLN A 219 0.26 -6.78 -10.78
N PRO A 220 0.08 -7.53 -9.69
CA PRO A 220 -1.24 -7.73 -9.10
C PRO A 220 -1.93 -6.40 -8.81
N VAL A 221 -3.19 -6.28 -9.24
CA VAL A 221 -3.98 -5.05 -9.09
C VAL A 221 -4.49 -4.92 -7.67
N ASP A 222 -4.19 -3.77 -7.07
CA ASP A 222 -4.58 -3.33 -5.73
C ASP A 222 -5.12 -1.89 -5.75
N HIS A 223 -5.31 -1.30 -4.56
CA HIS A 223 -5.75 0.09 -4.44
C HIS A 223 -4.77 1.07 -5.11
N ASP A 224 -3.47 0.86 -4.93
CA ASP A 224 -2.43 1.74 -5.48
C ASP A 224 -2.43 1.75 -7.01
N SER A 225 -2.71 0.60 -7.63
CA SER A 225 -2.89 0.49 -9.08
C SER A 225 -4.04 1.36 -9.60
N LEU A 226 -5.15 1.42 -8.87
CA LEU A 226 -6.29 2.27 -9.23
C LEU A 226 -5.97 3.76 -9.03
N THR A 227 -5.28 4.10 -7.93
CA THR A 227 -4.82 5.46 -7.66
C THR A 227 -3.87 5.94 -8.77
N ALA A 228 -2.94 5.09 -9.20
CA ALA A 228 -2.07 5.40 -10.33
C ALA A 228 -2.87 5.62 -11.61
N LEU A 229 -3.89 4.80 -11.88
CA LEU A 229 -4.74 4.98 -13.07
C LEU A 229 -5.36 6.39 -13.08
N HIS A 230 -5.87 6.86 -11.94
CA HIS A 230 -6.43 8.21 -11.81
C HIS A 230 -5.40 9.34 -11.87
N SER A 231 -4.11 9.06 -11.67
CA SER A 231 -3.06 10.09 -11.78
C SER A 231 -2.60 10.35 -13.21
N ILE A 232 -2.93 9.49 -14.19
CA ILE A 232 -2.53 9.64 -15.61
C ILE A 232 -2.81 11.06 -16.18
N PRO A 233 -4.01 11.66 -16.01
CA PRO A 233 -4.33 12.96 -16.61
C PRO A 233 -3.50 14.12 -16.03
N ARG A 234 -2.84 13.91 -14.88
CA ARG A 234 -1.95 14.90 -14.27
C ARG A 234 -0.64 15.06 -15.06
N PHE A 235 -0.18 14.00 -15.71
CA PHE A 235 1.13 13.95 -16.37
C PHE A 235 1.04 13.76 -17.87
N HIS A 236 0.02 13.05 -18.36
CA HIS A 236 -0.15 12.73 -19.77
C HIS A 236 -1.49 13.24 -20.28
N THR A 237 -1.49 13.71 -21.52
CA THR A 237 -2.70 14.16 -22.23
C THR A 237 -2.70 13.65 -23.66
N GLY A 238 -3.89 13.52 -24.27
CA GLY A 238 -4.00 13.09 -25.66
C GLY A 238 -3.56 11.64 -25.87
N GLN A 239 -2.71 11.40 -26.88
CA GLN A 239 -2.35 10.06 -27.33
C GLN A 239 -1.62 9.25 -26.26
N GLU A 240 -0.65 9.84 -25.54
CA GLU A 240 0.12 9.12 -24.51
C GLU A 240 -0.77 8.63 -23.36
N ALA A 241 -1.71 9.47 -22.91
CA ALA A 241 -2.69 9.09 -21.90
C ALA A 241 -3.59 7.95 -22.40
N SER A 242 -3.99 8.00 -23.67
CA SER A 242 -4.78 6.93 -24.28
C SER A 242 -4.01 5.62 -24.37
N ASP A 243 -2.74 5.65 -24.76
CA ASP A 243 -1.90 4.45 -24.89
C ASP A 243 -1.68 3.79 -23.53
N LEU A 244 -1.48 4.58 -22.47
CA LEU A 244 -1.38 4.09 -21.10
C LEU A 244 -2.68 3.45 -20.60
N LEU A 245 -3.84 4.05 -20.89
CA LEU A 245 -5.14 3.50 -20.51
C LEU A 245 -5.48 2.23 -21.30
N ILE A 246 -5.13 2.17 -22.60
CA ILE A 246 -5.25 0.97 -23.43
C ILE A 246 -4.29 -0.13 -22.92
N ALA A 247 -3.11 0.23 -22.43
CA ALA A 247 -2.20 -0.74 -21.82
C ALA A 247 -2.76 -1.29 -20.49
N ALA A 248 -3.32 -0.41 -19.64
CA ALA A 248 -3.95 -0.78 -18.38
C ALA A 248 -5.15 -1.71 -18.59
N SER A 249 -5.94 -1.48 -19.64
CA SER A 249 -7.15 -2.25 -19.92
C SER A 249 -6.88 -3.72 -20.24
N ARG A 250 -5.66 -4.06 -20.66
CA ARG A 250 -5.23 -5.46 -20.87
C ARG A 250 -5.22 -6.28 -19.58
N ASN A 251 -5.13 -5.61 -18.42
CA ASN A 251 -5.27 -6.27 -17.13
C ASN A 251 -6.76 -6.36 -16.77
N GLY A 252 -7.28 -7.58 -16.63
CA GLY A 252 -8.73 -7.81 -16.46
C GLY A 252 -9.37 -7.06 -15.30
N ARG A 253 -8.61 -6.77 -14.23
CA ARG A 253 -9.10 -6.00 -13.07
C ARG A 253 -9.09 -4.48 -13.30
N LEU A 254 -8.24 -3.98 -14.21
CA LEU A 254 -8.15 -2.56 -14.57
C LEU A 254 -8.95 -2.21 -15.83
N MET A 255 -9.45 -3.21 -16.57
CA MET A 255 -10.24 -3.03 -17.79
C MET A 255 -11.35 -1.99 -17.64
N ILE A 256 -12.28 -2.20 -16.71
CA ILE A 256 -13.43 -1.30 -16.52
C ILE A 256 -12.99 0.11 -16.12
N PRO A 257 -12.17 0.33 -15.07
CA PRO A 257 -11.76 1.67 -14.69
C PRO A 257 -10.92 2.36 -15.77
N ALA A 258 -10.09 1.62 -16.52
CA ALA A 258 -9.33 2.16 -17.64
C ALA A 258 -10.24 2.64 -18.77
N LEU A 259 -11.25 1.85 -19.16
CA LEU A 259 -12.21 2.22 -20.19
C LEU A 259 -13.06 3.43 -19.78
N GLN A 260 -13.50 3.48 -18.54
CA GLN A 260 -14.22 4.63 -17.97
C GLN A 260 -13.40 5.91 -17.98
N GLN A 261 -12.09 5.80 -17.76
CA GLN A 261 -11.21 6.97 -17.82
C GLN A 261 -10.85 7.35 -19.25
N LEU A 262 -10.70 6.36 -20.14
CA LEU A 262 -10.47 6.58 -21.57
C LEU A 262 -11.62 7.36 -22.20
N SER A 263 -12.87 7.03 -21.85
CA SER A 263 -14.06 7.73 -22.34
C SER A 263 -14.19 9.17 -21.84
N ARG A 264 -13.48 9.53 -20.77
CA ARG A 264 -13.45 10.90 -20.21
C ARG A 264 -12.38 11.78 -20.84
N LEU A 265 -11.48 11.22 -21.65
CA LEU A 265 -10.48 12.02 -22.37
C LEU A 265 -11.19 12.89 -23.41
N SER A 266 -10.94 14.20 -23.36
CA SER A 266 -11.43 15.15 -24.37
C SER A 266 -10.27 16.06 -24.79
N PRO A 267 -9.92 16.12 -26.09
CA PRO A 267 -10.46 15.36 -27.22
C PRO A 267 -10.04 13.88 -27.21
N LEU A 268 -10.88 12.99 -27.74
CA LEU A 268 -10.60 11.55 -27.80
C LEU A 268 -9.64 11.23 -28.96
N PRO A 269 -8.43 10.71 -28.70
CA PRO A 269 -7.46 10.41 -29.76
C PRO A 269 -7.93 9.31 -30.71
N ASP A 270 -7.53 9.36 -31.98
CA ASP A 270 -7.96 8.39 -33.00
C ASP A 270 -7.66 6.93 -32.59
N GLY A 271 -6.54 6.69 -31.91
CA GLY A 271 -6.18 5.37 -31.39
C GLY A 271 -7.15 4.86 -30.32
N ALA A 272 -7.62 5.74 -29.43
CA ALA A 272 -8.62 5.42 -28.41
C ALA A 272 -9.98 5.09 -29.05
N GLN A 273 -10.38 5.83 -30.08
CA GLN A 273 -11.62 5.59 -30.81
C GLN A 273 -11.61 4.20 -31.47
N GLN A 274 -10.53 3.86 -32.16
CA GLN A 274 -10.38 2.55 -32.79
C GLN A 274 -10.38 1.41 -31.76
N TYR A 275 -9.74 1.61 -30.62
CA TYR A 275 -9.71 0.63 -29.54
C TYR A 275 -11.10 0.40 -28.93
N LEU A 276 -11.83 1.46 -28.59
CA LEU A 276 -13.20 1.36 -28.07
C LEU A 276 -14.13 0.67 -29.07
N LEU A 277 -14.03 1.01 -30.36
CA LEU A 277 -14.82 0.37 -31.42
C LEU A 277 -14.47 -1.12 -31.60
N ALA A 278 -13.23 -1.54 -31.31
CA ALA A 278 -12.81 -2.93 -31.33
C ALA A 278 -13.32 -3.69 -30.10
N GLU A 279 -13.25 -3.10 -28.91
CA GLU A 279 -13.80 -3.68 -27.67
C GLU A 279 -15.33 -3.78 -27.71
N LEU A 280 -16.02 -2.85 -28.38
CA LEU A 280 -17.47 -2.92 -28.63
C LEU A 280 -17.88 -4.20 -29.38
N GLY A 281 -17.05 -4.65 -30.32
CA GLY A 281 -17.28 -5.86 -31.09
C GLY A 281 -17.16 -7.16 -30.27
N LYS A 282 -16.68 -7.09 -29.03
CA LYS A 282 -16.54 -8.27 -28.15
C LYS A 282 -17.79 -8.43 -27.29
N HIS A 283 -18.38 -9.63 -27.33
CA HIS A 283 -19.63 -9.97 -26.64
C HIS A 283 -19.62 -9.72 -25.12
N GLN A 284 -18.45 -9.77 -24.48
CA GLN A 284 -18.34 -9.66 -23.02
C GLN A 284 -18.43 -8.21 -22.49
N TYR A 285 -18.06 -7.22 -23.31
CA TYR A 285 -17.94 -5.82 -22.86
C TYR A 285 -18.64 -4.81 -23.76
N GLY A 286 -19.22 -5.26 -24.88
CA GLY A 286 -19.91 -4.39 -25.84
C GLY A 286 -21.03 -3.55 -25.23
N GLY A 287 -21.82 -4.10 -24.30
CA GLY A 287 -22.86 -3.34 -23.61
C GLY A 287 -22.31 -2.20 -22.72
N LEU A 288 -21.19 -2.43 -22.05
CA LEU A 288 -20.54 -1.44 -21.19
C LEU A 288 -19.90 -0.33 -22.03
N VAL A 289 -19.17 -0.70 -23.09
CA VAL A 289 -18.55 0.25 -24.02
C VAL A 289 -19.61 1.09 -24.74
N ALA A 290 -20.74 0.48 -25.14
CA ALA A 290 -21.87 1.21 -25.71
C ALA A 290 -22.45 2.24 -24.73
N GLY A 291 -22.61 1.88 -23.45
CA GLY A 291 -23.08 2.79 -22.40
C GLY A 291 -22.12 3.96 -22.17
N LEU A 292 -20.80 3.71 -22.17
CA LEU A 292 -19.80 4.76 -22.04
C LEU A 292 -19.79 5.70 -23.26
N LEU A 293 -19.92 5.16 -24.47
CA LEU A 293 -19.98 5.95 -25.71
C LEU A 293 -21.27 6.77 -25.81
N LEU A 294 -22.39 6.29 -25.25
CA LEU A 294 -23.65 7.04 -25.19
C LEU A 294 -23.61 8.21 -24.19
N GLN A 295 -22.79 8.11 -23.14
CA GLN A 295 -22.56 9.21 -22.19
C GLN A 295 -21.61 10.27 -22.75
N MET A 296 -20.84 9.94 -23.80
CA MET A 296 -19.99 10.88 -24.50
C MET A 296 -20.81 11.64 -25.55
N ASP A 297 -20.88 12.97 -25.42
CA ASP A 297 -21.58 13.88 -26.32
C ASP A 297 -20.80 14.11 -27.65
N GLU A 298 -20.29 13.03 -28.25
CA GLU A 298 -19.52 13.02 -29.50
C GLU A 298 -20.39 12.47 -30.64
N PRO A 299 -21.12 13.33 -31.40
CA PRO A 299 -22.10 12.90 -32.40
C PRO A 299 -21.48 12.08 -33.55
N ARG A 300 -20.18 12.25 -33.81
CA ARG A 300 -19.44 11.48 -34.82
C ARG A 300 -19.25 10.01 -34.42
N LEU A 301 -18.98 9.76 -33.14
CA LEU A 301 -18.80 8.41 -32.61
C LEU A 301 -20.13 7.66 -32.53
N LEU A 302 -21.22 8.35 -32.16
CA LEU A 302 -22.58 7.80 -32.17
C LEU A 302 -23.03 7.38 -33.57
N GLY A 303 -22.70 8.17 -34.59
CA GLY A 303 -22.95 7.82 -35.99
C GLY A 303 -22.21 6.55 -36.42
N GLN A 304 -20.93 6.43 -36.07
CA GLN A 304 -20.13 5.22 -36.38
C GLN A 304 -20.60 3.98 -35.60
N LEU A 305 -21.12 4.17 -34.39
CA LEU A 305 -21.67 3.12 -33.53
C LEU A 305 -22.98 2.57 -34.14
N ALA A 306 -23.90 3.45 -34.56
CA ALA A 306 -25.13 3.09 -35.25
C ALA A 306 -24.85 2.33 -36.55
N ASP A 307 -23.85 2.78 -37.32
CA ASP A 307 -23.42 2.17 -38.58
C ASP A 307 -22.82 0.77 -38.42
N ARG A 308 -22.11 0.50 -37.32
CA ARG A 308 -21.56 -0.83 -37.03
C ARG A 308 -22.59 -1.78 -36.43
N LEU A 309 -23.45 -1.31 -35.52
CA LEU A 309 -24.54 -2.12 -34.99
C LEU A 309 -25.47 -2.58 -36.11
N THR A 310 -25.88 -1.69 -37.02
CA THR A 310 -26.70 -2.06 -38.19
C THR A 310 -25.99 -3.01 -39.14
N ARG A 311 -24.66 -2.89 -39.34
CA ARG A 311 -23.88 -3.87 -40.12
C ARG A 311 -23.76 -5.22 -39.43
N GLN A 312 -23.62 -5.26 -38.11
CA GLN A 312 -23.51 -6.49 -37.34
C GLN A 312 -24.86 -7.23 -37.27
N GLU A 313 -25.97 -6.51 -37.06
CA GLU A 313 -27.33 -7.05 -37.17
C GLU A 313 -27.60 -7.62 -38.56
N ARG A 314 -27.20 -6.91 -39.63
CA ARG A 314 -27.32 -7.44 -41.01
C ARG A 314 -26.55 -8.74 -41.21
N ARG A 315 -25.35 -8.89 -40.63
CA ARG A 315 -24.58 -10.14 -40.71
C ARG A 315 -25.24 -11.28 -39.92
N HIS A 316 -25.82 -11.00 -38.77
CA HIS A 316 -26.57 -12.00 -37.98
C HIS A 316 -27.89 -12.39 -38.66
N ALA A 317 -28.61 -11.45 -39.26
CA ALA A 317 -29.81 -11.73 -40.05
C ALA A 317 -29.50 -12.57 -41.32
N SER A 318 -28.36 -12.32 -41.96
CA SER A 318 -27.91 -13.07 -43.14
C SER A 318 -27.50 -14.52 -42.81
N SER A 319 -27.03 -14.78 -41.58
CA SER A 319 -26.59 -16.12 -41.17
C SER A 319 -27.73 -17.03 -40.69
N VAL A 320 -28.90 -16.47 -40.40
CA VAL A 320 -30.11 -17.21 -39.97
C VAL A 320 -31.04 -17.53 -41.15
N MET A 321 -30.83 -16.90 -42.32
CA MET A 321 -31.55 -17.22 -43.56
C MET A 321 -30.69 -18.00 -44.54
N LEU A 322 -30.35 -19.24 -44.22
CA LEU A 322 -30.23 -20.27 -45.26
C LEU A 322 -31.57 -21.04 -45.27
N PRO A 323 -32.41 -20.91 -46.31
CA PRO A 323 -33.55 -21.77 -46.47
C PRO A 323 -33.05 -23.18 -46.81
N ASP A 324 -33.52 -24.15 -46.04
CA ASP A 324 -33.37 -25.58 -46.29
C ASP A 324 -34.14 -25.91 -47.58
N THR A 325 -33.48 -25.73 -48.73
CA THR A 325 -34.07 -26.01 -50.03
C THR A 325 -33.83 -27.46 -50.41
N GLY A 326 -34.91 -28.25 -50.31
CA GLY A 326 -35.30 -29.16 -51.38
C GLY A 326 -34.94 -30.63 -51.18
N THR A 327 -35.86 -31.37 -50.56
CA THR A 327 -36.13 -32.76 -50.94
C THR A 327 -37.16 -32.78 -52.08
N PRO A 328 -36.86 -33.39 -53.24
CA PRO A 328 -37.89 -33.85 -54.16
C PRO A 328 -37.98 -35.38 -54.18
N ASP A 329 -39.21 -35.83 -53.90
CA ASP A 329 -39.97 -36.94 -54.49
C ASP A 329 -39.31 -38.29 -54.83
N ALA A 330 -39.69 -39.27 -53.98
CA ALA A 330 -40.30 -40.56 -54.28
C ALA A 330 -40.33 -41.11 -55.72
N ARG A 331 -39.94 -42.39 -55.89
CA ARG A 331 -40.86 -43.53 -56.19
C ARG A 331 -40.15 -44.92 -56.21
N PRO A 332 -40.89 -46.07 -56.22
CA PRO A 332 -40.76 -47.11 -55.19
C PRO A 332 -40.47 -48.54 -55.73
N GLY A 333 -40.36 -49.53 -54.83
CA GLY A 333 -40.60 -50.94 -55.17
C GLY A 333 -39.76 -51.95 -54.40
N LEU A 334 -40.34 -52.54 -53.35
CA LEU A 334 -40.96 -53.88 -53.41
C LEU A 334 -42.22 -53.90 -52.54
#